data_AF-A0A7W0RV70-F1
#
_entry.id   AF-A0A7W0RV70-F1
#
_cell.length_a   1.000
_cell.length_b   1.000
_cell.length_c   1.000
_cell.angle_alpha   90.00
_cell.angle_beta   90.00
_cell.angle_gamma   90.00
#
_symmetry.space_group_name_H-M   'P 1'
#
loop_
_entity.id
_entity.type
_entity.pdbx_description
1 polymer ?
#
loop_
_entity_poly.entity_id
_entity_poly.type
_entity_poly.pdbx_seq_one_letter_code
_entity_poly.pdbx_strand_id
1 'polypeptide(L)' 'QGDRSWLVVTRDTLTHAITAVELARDVAVNRGRGR' A
#
# COMPACT_ATOMS: atom_id res chain seq x y z
N GLN A 1 -10.25 18.49 6.25
CA GLN A 1 -8.78 18.41 6.29
C GLN A 1 -8.42 16.94 6.42
N GLY A 2 -7.50 16.42 5.61
CA GLY A 2 -7.21 14.98 5.53
C GLY A 2 -5.76 14.71 5.19
N ASP A 3 -5.33 13.47 5.44
CA ASP A 3 -4.00 12.99 5.11
C ASP A 3 -3.83 12.89 3.58
N ARG A 4 -2.74 13.47 3.06
CA ARG A 4 -2.39 13.47 1.62
C ARG A 4 -1.46 12.30 1.27
N SER A 5 -1.38 11.31 2.15
CA SER A 5 -0.56 10.13 1.97
C SER A 5 -1.16 9.18 0.95
N TRP A 6 -0.27 8.48 0.25
CA TRP A 6 -0.62 7.43 -0.70
C TRP A 6 -0.49 6.08 -0.02
N LEU A 7 -1.48 5.21 -0.18
CA LEU A 7 -1.52 3.86 0.37
C LEU A 7 -1.47 2.83 -0.76
N VAL A 8 -0.76 1.75 -0.51
CA VAL A 8 -0.85 0.52 -1.31
C VAL A 8 -1.83 -0.40 -0.58
N VAL A 9 -2.90 -0.78 -1.27
CA VAL A 9 -3.97 -1.62 -0.72
C VAL A 9 -4.00 -2.92 -1.49
N THR A 10 -3.94 -4.04 -0.76
CA THR A 10 -4.22 -5.36 -1.33
C THR A 10 -5.66 -5.72 -1.02
N ARG A 11 -6.44 -5.98 -2.07
CA ARG A 11 -7.83 -6.40 -1.93
C ARG A 11 -8.13 -7.60 -2.83
N ASP A 12 -8.98 -8.48 -2.33
CA ASP A 12 -9.65 -9.47 -3.16
C ASP A 12 -10.64 -8.76 -4.09
N THR A 13 -10.59 -9.05 -5.39
CA THR A 13 -11.39 -8.34 -6.41
C THR A 13 -12.81 -8.87 -6.55
N LEU A 14 -13.12 -10.06 -6.03
CA LEU A 14 -14.45 -10.66 -6.10
C LEU A 14 -15.30 -10.24 -4.89
N THR A 15 -14.70 -10.26 -3.71
CA THR A 15 -15.35 -9.96 -2.43
C THR A 15 -15.13 -8.52 -1.96
N HIS A 16 -14.19 -7.80 -2.58
CA HIS A 16 -13.74 -6.47 -2.16
C HIS A 16 -13.13 -6.44 -0.75
N ALA A 17 -12.77 -7.59 -0.18
CA ALA A 17 -12.12 -7.67 1.12
C ALA A 17 -10.70 -7.09 1.04
N ILE A 18 -10.36 -6.16 1.94
CA ILE A 18 -9.01 -5.60 2.07
C ILE A 18 -8.22 -6.51 3.02
N THR A 19 -7.09 -7.03 2.55
CA THR A 19 -6.24 -7.97 3.31
C THR A 19 -4.94 -7.34 3.79
N ALA A 20 -4.48 -6.27 3.16
CA ALA A 20 -3.30 -5.52 3.58
C ALA A 20 -3.40 -4.05 3.17
N VAL A 21 -2.83 -3.17 4.02
CA VAL A 21 -2.70 -1.74 3.76
C VAL A 21 -1.31 -1.31 4.22
N GLU A 22 -0.55 -0.71 3.31
CA GLU A 22 0.80 -0.23 3.59
C GLU A 22 0.97 1.19 3.06
N LEU A 23 1.86 1.96 3.68
CA LEU A 23 2.18 3.28 3.19
C LEU A 23 3.09 3.20 1.97
N ALA A 24 2.73 3.90 0.89
CA ALA A 24 3.44 3.79 -0.38
C ALA A 24 4.93 4.15 -0.26
N ARG A 25 5.28 5.07 0.65
CA ARG A 25 6.68 5.44 0.91
C ARG A 25 7.50 4.27 1.46
N ASP A 26 6.93 3.49 2.38
CA ASP A 26 7.63 2.40 3.05
C ASP A 26 7.80 1.22 2.07
N VAL A 27 6.79 0.97 1.23
CA VAL A 27 6.84 0.00 0.13
C VAL A 27 7.94 0.37 -0.88
N ALA A 28 8.06 1.64 -1.26
CA ALA A 28 9.09 2.12 -2.20
C ALA A 28 10.51 1.96 -1.63
N VAL A 29 10.72 2.30 -0.36
CA VAL A 29 12.00 2.12 0.33
C VAL A 29 12.39 0.65 0.43
N ASN A 30 11.45 -0.22 0.82
CA ASN A 30 11.70 -1.65 0.95
C ASN A 30 11.99 -2.32 -0.40
N ARG A 31 11.28 -1.94 -1.47
CA ARG A 31 11.53 -2.46 -2.83
C ARG A 31 12.81 -1.89 -3.46
N GLY A 32 13.19 -0.66 -3.12
CA GLY A 32 14.35 0.04 -3.68
C GLY A 32 15.70 -0.48 -3.20
N ARG A 33 15.77 -1.12 -2.02
CA ARG A 33 17.01 -1.68 -1.44
C ARG A 33 17.46 -3.03 -2.03
N GLY A 34 16.78 -3.53 -3.06
CA GLY A 34 17.09 -4.80 -3.73
C GLY A 34 17.90 -4.68 -5.03
N ARG A 35 18.68 -3.61 -5.22
CA ARG A 35 19.54 -3.39 -6.39
C ARG A 35 20.92 -2.94 -5.97
#